data_AF-M5EKW4-F1
#
_entry.id   AF-M5EKW4-F1
#
_cell.length_a   1.000
_cell.length_b   1.000
_cell.length_c   1.000
_cell.angle_alpha   90.00
_cell.angle_beta   90.00
_cell.angle_gamma   90.00
#
_symmetry.space_group_name_H-M   'P 1'
#
loop_
_entity.id
_entity.type
_entity.pdbx_description
1 polymer ?
#
loop_
_entity_poly.entity_id
_entity_poly.type
_entity_poly.pdbx_seq_one_letter_code
_entity_poly.pdbx_strand_id
1 'polypeptide(L)'
;MGALSGEASSAAAQTVNNRNTLIQQNELQILQNRLQRQQYQQQQQQFRAQDRQIVPQQRPVVPQVKPTCQLVPSGSSFVSTCR
;
A
#
# COMPACT_ATOMS: atom_id res chain seq x y z
N MET A 1 -49.99 41.22 -0.53
CA MET A 1 -48.83 40.88 -1.36
C MET A 1 -48.10 39.73 -0.69
N GLY A 2 -48.23 38.53 -1.22
CA GLY A 2 -47.56 37.34 -0.69
C GLY A 2 -47.01 36.54 -1.85
N ALA A 3 -45.68 36.48 -1.98
CA ALA A 3 -44.95 35.57 -2.87
C ALA A 3 -43.44 35.70 -2.60
N LEU A 4 -42.94 35.12 -1.50
CA LEU A 4 -41.50 34.93 -1.25
C LEU A 4 -41.17 33.52 -0.71
N SER A 5 -42.16 32.71 -0.36
CA SER A 5 -41.96 31.41 0.30
C SER A 5 -41.62 30.25 -0.66
N GLY A 6 -41.74 30.46 -1.98
CA GLY A 6 -41.52 29.42 -3.00
C GLY A 6 -40.05 29.26 -3.44
N GLU A 7 -39.27 30.34 -3.39
CA GLU A 7 -37.92 30.38 -4.00
C GLU A 7 -36.83 29.78 -3.10
N ALA A 8 -37.01 29.85 -1.78
CA ALA A 8 -36.07 29.23 -0.82
C ALA A 8 -36.09 27.69 -0.89
N SER A 9 -37.26 27.10 -1.20
CA SER A 9 -37.44 25.65 -1.26
C SER A 9 -36.77 25.02 -2.49
N SER A 10 -36.77 25.73 -3.63
CA SER A 10 -36.15 25.26 -4.87
C SER A 10 -34.62 25.36 -4.82
N ALA A 11 -34.05 26.42 -4.24
CA ALA A 11 -32.60 26.57 -4.07
C ALA A 11 -31.99 25.51 -3.13
N ALA A 12 -32.68 25.19 -2.03
CA ALA A 12 -32.26 24.11 -1.12
C ALA A 12 -32.30 22.74 -1.82
N ALA A 13 -33.36 22.45 -2.58
CA ALA A 13 -33.49 21.21 -3.34
C ALA A 13 -32.40 21.06 -4.42
N GLN A 14 -32.07 22.14 -5.13
CA GLN A 14 -30.97 22.16 -6.12
C GLN A 14 -29.60 21.88 -5.48
N THR A 15 -29.35 22.42 -4.30
CA THR A 15 -28.09 22.19 -3.57
C THR A 15 -27.95 20.73 -3.13
N VAL A 16 -29.03 20.11 -2.64
CA VAL A 16 -29.05 18.68 -2.28
C VAL A 16 -28.85 17.80 -3.51
N ASN A 17 -29.50 18.13 -4.63
CA ASN A 17 -29.37 17.37 -5.88
C ASN A 17 -27.93 17.43 -6.42
N ASN A 18 -27.32 18.63 -6.44
CA ASN A 18 -25.91 18.81 -6.82
C ASN A 18 -24.93 18.06 -5.90
N ARG A 19 -25.21 17.99 -4.59
CA ARG A 19 -24.39 17.18 -3.67
C ARG A 19 -24.52 15.69 -3.95
N ASN A 20 -25.74 15.21 -4.21
CA ASN A 20 -25.98 13.80 -4.52
C ASN A 20 -25.31 13.39 -5.85
N THR A 21 -25.36 14.23 -6.87
CA THR A 21 -24.66 13.96 -8.15
C THR A 21 -23.14 14.01 -7.99
N LEU A 22 -22.60 14.87 -7.11
CA LEU A 22 -21.17 14.91 -6.81
C LEU A 22 -20.72 13.63 -6.06
N ILE A 23 -21.51 13.17 -5.09
CA ILE A 23 -21.23 11.93 -4.33
C ILE A 23 -21.24 10.72 -5.27
N GLN A 24 -22.26 10.58 -6.13
CA GLN A 24 -22.31 9.48 -7.10
C GLN A 24 -21.12 9.47 -8.06
N GLN A 25 -20.71 10.63 -8.57
CA GLN A 25 -19.52 10.73 -9.42
C GLN A 25 -18.24 10.33 -8.68
N ASN A 26 -18.11 10.73 -7.41
CA ASN A 26 -16.97 10.37 -6.58
C ASN A 26 -16.93 8.86 -6.29
N GLU A 27 -18.06 8.25 -5.97
CA GLU A 27 -18.16 6.80 -5.75
C GLU A 27 -17.76 6.00 -6.99
N LEU A 28 -18.24 6.40 -8.18
CA LEU A 28 -17.85 5.79 -9.44
C LEU A 28 -16.33 5.90 -9.69
N GLN A 29 -15.77 7.09 -9.43
CA GLN A 29 -14.33 7.30 -9.56
C GLN A 29 -13.52 6.45 -8.56
N ILE A 30 -14.00 6.32 -7.32
CA ILE A 30 -13.37 5.46 -6.30
C ILE A 30 -13.38 4.00 -6.74
N LEU A 31 -14.51 3.50 -7.25
CA LEU A 31 -14.63 2.13 -7.74
C LEU A 31 -13.67 1.87 -8.91
N GLN A 32 -13.60 2.79 -9.87
CA GLN A 32 -12.68 2.69 -11.00
C GLN A 32 -11.22 2.66 -10.54
N ASN A 33 -10.83 3.56 -9.62
CA ASN A 33 -9.50 3.58 -9.04
C ASN A 33 -9.16 2.29 -8.28
N ARG A 34 -10.11 1.75 -7.53
CA ARG A 34 -9.93 0.49 -6.80
C ARG A 34 -9.67 -0.66 -7.76
N LEU A 35 -10.46 -0.77 -8.83
CA LEU A 35 -10.30 -1.81 -9.85
C LEU A 35 -8.95 -1.69 -10.55
N GLN A 36 -8.56 -0.49 -10.97
CA GLN A 36 -7.27 -0.23 -11.61
C GLN A 36 -6.09 -0.61 -10.70
N ARG A 37 -6.16 -0.26 -9.40
CA ARG A 37 -5.13 -0.64 -8.43
C ARG A 37 -5.05 -2.15 -8.21
N GLN A 38 -6.18 -2.85 -8.14
CA GLN A 38 -6.19 -4.30 -8.00
C GLN A 38 -5.54 -4.98 -9.22
N GLN A 39 -5.86 -4.51 -10.42
CA GLN A 39 -5.28 -5.04 -11.66
C GLN A 39 -3.76 -4.81 -11.70
N TYR A 40 -3.29 -3.61 -11.36
CA TYR A 40 -1.86 -3.30 -11.30
C TYR A 40 -1.12 -4.14 -10.25
N GLN A 41 -1.73 -4.35 -9.08
CA GLN A 41 -1.16 -5.19 -8.02
C GLN A 41 -0.99 -6.64 -8.47
N GLN A 42 -1.98 -7.23 -9.16
CA GLN A 42 -1.84 -8.59 -9.71
C GLN A 42 -0.72 -8.66 -10.74
N GLN A 43 -0.64 -7.69 -11.64
CA GLN A 43 0.37 -7.69 -12.70
C GLN A 43 1.80 -7.60 -12.12
N GLN A 44 2.01 -6.75 -11.12
CA GLN A 44 3.27 -6.68 -10.36
C GLN A 44 3.63 -8.01 -9.69
N GLN A 45 2.66 -8.73 -9.11
CA GLN A 45 2.92 -10.03 -8.49
C GLN A 45 3.37 -11.06 -9.52
N GLN A 46 2.76 -11.07 -10.71
CA GLN A 46 3.16 -11.94 -11.81
C GLN A 46 4.59 -11.67 -12.26
N PHE A 47 4.97 -10.40 -12.45
CA PHE A 47 6.35 -10.04 -12.81
C PHE A 47 7.36 -10.45 -11.72
N ARG A 48 7.04 -10.21 -10.43
CA ARG A 48 7.90 -10.67 -9.33
C ARG A 48 8.04 -12.19 -9.26
N ALA A 49 6.98 -12.92 -9.57
CA ALA A 49 7.03 -14.38 -9.62
C ALA A 49 7.92 -14.87 -10.77
N GLN A 50 7.81 -14.24 -11.95
CA GLN A 50 8.65 -14.51 -13.10
C GLN A 50 10.12 -14.20 -12.82
N ASP A 51 10.43 -13.03 -12.24
CA ASP A 51 11.79 -12.64 -11.89
C ASP A 51 12.43 -13.57 -10.86
N ARG A 52 11.66 -14.09 -9.89
CA ARG A 52 12.16 -15.08 -8.92
C ARG A 52 12.44 -16.45 -9.56
N GLN A 53 11.74 -16.78 -10.63
CA GLN A 53 11.93 -18.04 -11.35
C GLN A 53 13.20 -18.01 -12.19
N ILE A 54 13.67 -16.82 -12.57
CA ILE A 54 15.04 -16.61 -13.05
C ILE A 54 15.95 -16.89 -11.86
N VAL A 55 16.57 -18.08 -11.92
CA VAL A 55 17.42 -18.67 -10.87
C VAL A 55 18.21 -17.57 -10.14
N PRO A 56 18.12 -17.48 -8.79
CA PRO A 56 19.01 -16.61 -8.04
C PRO A 56 20.43 -16.95 -8.45
N GLN A 57 21.10 -16.03 -9.15
CA GLN A 57 22.50 -16.20 -9.51
C GLN A 57 23.23 -16.62 -8.23
N GLN A 58 24.04 -17.68 -8.32
CA GLN A 58 24.73 -18.21 -7.15
C GLN A 58 25.40 -17.03 -6.44
N ARG A 59 24.99 -16.77 -5.20
CA ARG A 59 25.52 -15.63 -4.44
C ARG A 59 27.04 -15.74 -4.50
N PRO A 60 27.75 -14.68 -4.95
CA PRO A 60 29.20 -14.72 -5.01
C PRO A 60 29.71 -15.17 -3.64
N VAL A 61 30.66 -16.10 -3.62
CA VAL A 61 31.32 -16.52 -2.38
C VAL A 61 32.14 -15.32 -1.91
N VAL A 62 31.49 -14.42 -1.19
CA VAL A 62 32.15 -13.32 -0.51
C VAL A 62 32.97 -13.91 0.63
N PRO A 63 34.24 -13.49 0.81
CA PRO A 63 35.02 -13.88 1.97
C PRO A 63 34.24 -13.56 3.24
N GLN A 64 33.79 -14.59 3.94
CA GLN A 64 33.19 -14.44 5.26
C GLN A 64 34.31 -14.06 6.22
N VAL A 65 34.36 -12.79 6.60
CA VAL A 65 35.31 -12.32 7.61
C VAL A 65 34.94 -13.05 8.90
N LYS A 66 35.86 -13.87 9.43
CA LYS A 66 35.64 -14.47 10.75
C LYS A 66 35.42 -13.32 11.74
N PRO A 67 34.34 -13.35 12.53
CA PRO A 67 34.19 -12.35 13.58
C PRO A 67 35.44 -12.42 14.45
N THR A 68 36.10 -11.28 14.65
CA THR A 68 37.32 -11.14 15.47
C THR A 68 37.11 -11.61 16.89
N CYS A 69 35.85 -11.68 17.32
CA CYS A 69 35.41 -12.17 18.61
C CYS A 69 34.53 -13.41 18.43
N GLN A 70 34.85 -14.48 19.13
CA GLN A 70 34.00 -15.67 19.20
C GLN A 70 33.14 -15.60 20.46
N LEU A 71 31.84 -15.89 20.33
CA LEU A 71 30.96 -16.07 21.48
C LEU A 71 31.18 -17.48 22.03
N VAL A 72 31.75 -17.58 23.22
CA VAL A 72 32.02 -18.84 23.89
C VAL A 72 30.99 -19.04 25.01
N PRO A 73 30.33 -20.20 25.10
CA PRO A 73 29.45 -20.50 26.22
C PRO A 73 30.25 -20.53 27.53
N SER A 74 29.81 -19.75 28.52
CA SER A 74 30.38 -19.70 29.87
C SER A 74 29.26 -19.91 30.89
N GLY A 75 29.12 -21.15 31.35
CA GLY A 75 28.03 -21.54 32.25
C GLY A 75 26.65 -21.33 31.60
N SER A 76 25.84 -20.43 32.17
CA SER A 76 24.49 -20.09 31.68
C SER A 76 24.44 -18.90 30.73
N SER A 77 25.57 -18.32 30.34
CA SER A 77 25.64 -17.16 29.46
C SER A 77 26.67 -17.34 28.34
N PHE A 78 26.75 -16.37 27.42
CA PHE A 78 27.75 -16.34 26.36
C PHE A 78 28.68 -15.16 26.58
N VAL A 79 29.99 -15.40 26.52
CA VAL A 79 31.01 -14.36 26.64
C VAL A 79 31.67 -14.15 25.28
N SER A 80 31.76 -12.90 24.84
CA SER A 80 32.49 -12.55 23.63
C SER A 80 33.98 -12.51 23.94
N THR A 81 34.76 -13.42 23.37
CA THR A 81 36.22 -13.46 23.51
C THR A 81 36.85 -13.04 22.19
N CYS A 82 37.50 -11.88 22.19
CA CYS A 82 38.33 -11.38 21.09
C CYS A 82 39.80 -11.60 21.45
N ARG A 83 40.63 -12.03 20.49
CA ARG A 83 42.09 -12.03 20.63
C ARG A 83 42.70 -10.98 19.74
#